data_AF-A0A1D2VN51-F1
#
_entry.id   AF-A0A1D2VN51-F1
#
_cell.length_a   1.000
_cell.length_b   1.000
_cell.length_c   1.000
_cell.angle_alpha   90.00
_cell.angle_beta   90.00
_cell.angle_gamma   90.00
#
_symmetry.space_group_name_H-M   'P 1'
#
loop_
_entity.id
_entity.type
_entity.pdbx_description
1 polymer ?
#
loop_
_entity_poly.entity_id
_entity_poly.type
_entity_poly.pdbx_seq_one_letter_code
_entity_poly.pdbx_strand_id
1 'polypeptide(L)'
;MDGHNRLHHYFRFEYKHLDKKCTGSRKALLIEIINPKNINHRMKYTNNIELVFNFLKSNNFHNSNIRILSDFGNNKEISPTKDKIIESIDWLVKNSCSNDSFFLYFLGAGTHSPTNAGDEISGYDQAIITKDGLRILDNDLYNRIVKDLAEDCRLTAVFDCDHSGTILDLPYNYSMEGEHIFGMRKTLAKQIKNLLFVLKPLGLGTLVDTYKKKKIDKIIKKTHKPNAKVILIAACEDLQNKRMGIIKNEINFLYLTYRFCRAMGIVEPRLLSYQKLLEELGGMETSTPQLGSSVHILLRQDIFQI
;
A
#
# COMPACT_ATOMS: atom_id res chain seq x y z
N MET A 1 -34.30 -33.83 20.88
CA MET A 1 -34.01 -32.39 21.05
C MET A 1 -32.69 -32.31 21.80
N ASP A 2 -31.63 -31.77 21.18
CA ASP A 2 -30.40 -31.21 21.81
C ASP A 2 -29.18 -31.21 20.86
N GLY A 3 -29.37 -30.75 19.62
CA GLY A 3 -28.27 -30.45 18.69
C GLY A 3 -27.94 -28.96 18.61
N HIS A 4 -28.85 -28.07 19.02
CA HIS A 4 -28.72 -26.63 18.76
C HIS A 4 -27.91 -25.84 19.81
N ASN A 5 -27.71 -26.37 21.02
CA ASN A 5 -27.03 -25.62 22.10
C ASN A 5 -25.51 -25.83 22.19
N ARG A 6 -24.93 -26.82 21.50
CA ARG A 6 -23.47 -27.06 21.53
C ARG A 6 -22.70 -26.21 20.51
N LEU A 7 -23.32 -25.85 19.38
CA LEU A 7 -22.71 -24.97 18.38
C LEU A 7 -22.53 -23.54 18.92
N HIS A 8 -23.53 -22.98 19.60
CA HIS A 8 -23.43 -21.63 20.17
C HIS A 8 -22.35 -21.49 21.26
N HIS A 9 -22.00 -22.57 21.97
CA HIS A 9 -20.93 -22.55 22.96
C HIS A 9 -19.54 -22.66 22.33
N TYR A 10 -19.37 -23.45 21.27
CA TYR A 10 -18.11 -23.51 20.50
C TYR A 10 -17.82 -22.19 19.76
N PHE A 11 -18.84 -21.55 19.18
CA PHE A 11 -18.70 -20.24 18.54
C PHE A 11 -18.41 -19.08 19.50
N ARG A 12 -18.52 -19.25 20.83
CA ARG A 12 -18.25 -18.16 21.79
C ARG A 12 -16.86 -18.24 22.43
N PHE A 13 -16.22 -19.42 22.41
CA PHE A 13 -14.91 -19.62 23.05
C PHE A 13 -13.72 -19.39 22.10
N GLU A 14 -13.85 -19.59 20.78
CA GLU A 14 -12.75 -19.31 19.83
C GLU A 14 -12.63 -17.82 19.39
N TYR A 15 -13.65 -16.99 19.65
CA TYR A 15 -13.63 -15.57 19.23
C TYR A 15 -12.95 -14.62 20.22
N LYS A 16 -12.38 -15.13 21.33
CA LYS A 16 -11.58 -14.33 22.26
C LYS A 16 -10.15 -14.05 21.78
N HIS A 17 -9.76 -14.61 20.63
CA HIS A 17 -8.45 -14.40 19.99
C HIS A 17 -8.54 -13.59 18.69
N LEU A 18 -9.53 -12.71 18.52
CA LEU A 18 -9.35 -11.57 17.61
C LEU A 18 -8.07 -10.85 18.03
N ASP A 19 -7.05 -10.88 17.17
CA ASP A 19 -5.75 -10.23 17.39
C ASP A 19 -5.96 -8.88 18.08
N LYS A 20 -5.42 -8.74 19.30
CA LYS A 20 -5.46 -7.51 20.14
C LYS A 20 -4.60 -6.38 19.54
N LYS A 21 -4.56 -6.24 18.22
CA LYS A 21 -3.69 -5.32 17.48
C LYS A 21 -4.56 -4.30 16.75
N CYS A 22 -4.14 -3.03 16.72
CA CYS A 22 -4.93 -1.87 16.23
C CYS A 22 -6.01 -1.34 17.21
N THR A 23 -5.76 -1.44 18.52
CA THR A 23 -6.63 -0.90 19.60
C THR A 23 -6.32 0.56 19.97
N GLY A 24 -5.28 1.14 19.38
CA GLY A 24 -4.86 2.52 19.61
C GLY A 24 -5.68 3.54 18.80
N SER A 25 -5.09 4.71 18.60
CA SER A 25 -5.69 5.80 17.82
C SER A 25 -5.77 5.44 16.35
N ARG A 26 -6.85 5.89 15.69
CA ARG A 26 -7.08 5.72 14.26
C ARG A 26 -7.03 7.09 13.58
N LYS A 27 -6.09 7.29 12.65
CA LYS A 27 -5.90 8.55 11.90
C LYS A 27 -5.75 8.29 10.41
N ALA A 28 -6.35 9.14 9.59
CA ALA A 28 -6.30 9.01 8.14
C ALA A 28 -5.95 10.32 7.43
N LEU A 29 -5.22 10.21 6.33
CA LEU A 29 -4.95 11.28 5.39
C LEU A 29 -5.43 10.84 4.01
N LEU A 30 -6.30 11.64 3.39
CA LEU A 30 -6.82 11.41 2.04
C LEU A 30 -6.36 12.56 1.16
N ILE A 31 -5.66 12.25 0.08
CA ILE A 31 -5.12 13.23 -0.87
C ILE A 31 -5.68 12.90 -2.25
N GLU A 32 -6.42 13.83 -2.84
CA GLU A 32 -6.88 13.74 -4.22
C GLU A 32 -6.39 14.95 -5.02
N ILE A 33 -5.70 14.67 -6.13
CA ILE A 33 -5.23 15.68 -7.07
C ILE A 33 -5.84 15.37 -8.43
N ILE A 34 -6.73 16.23 -8.91
CA ILE A 34 -7.48 16.03 -10.15
C ILE A 34 -6.76 16.75 -11.28
N ASN A 35 -6.26 16.00 -12.26
CA ASN A 35 -5.71 16.60 -13.48
C ASN A 35 -6.83 17.34 -14.26
N PRO A 36 -6.68 18.63 -14.60
CA PRO A 36 -7.68 19.40 -15.33
C PRO A 36 -8.09 18.79 -16.68
N LYS A 37 -7.19 18.03 -17.31
CA LYS A 37 -7.48 17.31 -18.56
C LYS A 37 -8.53 16.21 -18.40
N ASN A 38 -8.77 15.74 -17.17
CA ASN A 38 -9.62 14.60 -16.84
C ASN A 38 -11.00 15.03 -16.28
N ILE A 39 -11.32 16.33 -16.29
CA ILE A 39 -12.54 16.90 -15.69
C ILE A 39 -13.82 16.40 -16.39
N ASN A 40 -13.79 16.22 -17.71
CA ASN A 40 -14.99 15.93 -18.51
C ASN A 40 -15.56 14.51 -18.34
N HIS A 41 -14.77 13.54 -17.88
CA HIS A 41 -15.22 12.15 -17.72
C HIS A 41 -15.65 11.78 -16.29
N ARG A 42 -15.44 12.67 -15.30
CA ARG A 42 -15.59 12.35 -13.87
C ARG A 42 -16.95 12.70 -13.26
N MET A 43 -17.78 13.49 -13.95
CA MET A 43 -19.15 13.83 -13.49
C MET A 43 -20.09 12.62 -13.35
N LYS A 44 -19.65 11.41 -13.72
CA LYS A 44 -20.43 10.16 -13.67
C LYS A 44 -20.01 9.17 -12.59
N TYR A 45 -18.92 9.40 -11.87
CA TYR A 45 -18.40 8.45 -10.87
C TYR A 45 -18.38 9.08 -9.48
N THR A 46 -18.81 8.30 -8.49
CA THR A 46 -18.86 8.61 -7.06
C THR A 46 -17.62 9.38 -6.60
N ASN A 47 -17.81 10.39 -5.75
CA ASN A 47 -16.72 11.14 -5.13
C ASN A 47 -15.75 10.16 -4.42
N ASN A 48 -14.53 9.95 -4.93
CA ASN A 48 -13.60 8.94 -4.42
C ASN A 48 -13.26 9.17 -2.95
N ILE A 49 -13.08 10.45 -2.59
CA ILE A 49 -12.89 10.87 -1.21
C ILE A 49 -14.07 10.43 -0.35
N GLU A 50 -15.30 10.62 -0.83
CA GLU A 50 -16.51 10.19 -0.10
C GLU A 50 -16.57 8.67 0.07
N LEU A 51 -16.21 7.90 -0.97
CA LEU A 51 -16.16 6.44 -0.89
C LEU A 51 -15.17 5.96 0.17
N VAL A 52 -13.92 6.46 0.12
CA VAL A 52 -12.87 6.12 1.09
C VAL A 52 -13.23 6.63 2.48
N PHE A 53 -13.78 7.83 2.60
CA PHE A 53 -14.21 8.42 3.86
C PHE A 53 -15.30 7.58 4.53
N ASN A 54 -16.32 7.14 3.78
CA ASN A 54 -17.37 6.26 4.30
C ASN A 54 -16.81 4.89 4.69
N PHE A 55 -15.90 4.33 3.90
CA PHE A 55 -15.19 3.11 4.24
C PHE A 55 -14.40 3.24 5.56
N LEU A 56 -13.70 4.35 5.76
CA LEU A 56 -12.94 4.63 7.00
C LEU A 56 -13.87 4.80 8.21
N LYS A 57 -15.01 5.46 8.05
CA LYS A 57 -16.01 5.58 9.13
C LYS A 57 -16.55 4.23 9.57
N SER A 58 -16.84 3.34 8.62
CA SER A 58 -17.22 1.95 8.90
C SER A 58 -16.11 1.14 9.60
N ASN A 59 -14.86 1.60 9.52
CA ASN A 59 -13.68 1.02 10.19
C ASN A 59 -13.23 1.82 11.43
N ASN A 60 -14.16 2.54 12.07
CA ASN A 60 -13.96 3.27 13.32
C ASN A 60 -12.93 4.42 13.26
N PHE A 61 -12.71 5.02 12.09
CA PHE A 61 -11.98 6.29 12.01
C PHE A 61 -12.95 7.45 12.29
N HIS A 62 -12.69 8.21 13.36
CA HIS A 62 -13.47 9.40 13.68
C HIS A 62 -13.18 10.54 12.70
N ASN A 63 -14.21 11.28 12.30
CA ASN A 63 -14.08 12.43 11.38
C ASN A 63 -12.98 13.42 11.81
N SER A 64 -12.84 13.68 13.11
CA SER A 64 -11.82 14.60 13.66
C SER A 64 -10.38 14.12 13.44
N ASN A 65 -10.20 12.83 13.15
CA ASN A 65 -8.92 12.19 12.89
C ASN A 65 -8.71 11.90 11.39
N ILE A 66 -9.54 12.49 10.52
CA ILE A 66 -9.43 12.34 9.08
C ILE A 66 -9.10 13.71 8.49
N ARG A 67 -7.93 13.84 7.86
CA ARG A 67 -7.54 15.04 7.11
C ARG A 67 -7.70 14.76 5.61
N ILE A 68 -8.33 15.70 4.91
CA ILE A 68 -8.57 15.61 3.46
C ILE A 68 -7.85 16.77 2.78
N LEU A 69 -7.07 16.46 1.75
CA LEU A 69 -6.53 17.43 0.80
C LEU A 69 -7.12 17.15 -0.58
N SER A 70 -7.69 18.18 -1.21
CA SER A 70 -8.28 18.09 -2.54
C SER A 70 -8.11 19.41 -3.29
N ASP A 71 -7.86 19.34 -4.58
CA ASP A 71 -7.86 20.52 -5.46
C ASP A 71 -9.24 20.86 -6.02
N PHE A 72 -10.27 20.08 -5.68
CA PHE A 72 -11.66 20.35 -6.02
C PHE A 72 -12.17 21.65 -5.37
N GLY A 73 -12.94 22.44 -6.12
CA GLY A 73 -13.63 23.62 -5.59
C GLY A 73 -12.73 24.82 -5.22
N ASN A 74 -11.46 24.85 -5.65
CA ASN A 74 -10.52 25.96 -5.44
C ASN A 74 -10.29 26.39 -3.98
N ASN A 75 -10.59 25.53 -2.99
CA ASN A 75 -10.31 25.82 -1.59
C ASN A 75 -8.81 25.74 -1.29
N LYS A 76 -8.19 26.89 -0.95
CA LYS A 76 -6.76 26.99 -0.65
C LYS A 76 -6.34 26.23 0.61
N GLU A 77 -7.23 26.09 1.60
CA GLU A 77 -6.88 25.47 2.90
C GLU A 77 -6.62 23.98 2.80
N ILE A 78 -7.33 23.30 1.90
CA ILE A 78 -7.21 21.85 1.65
C ILE A 78 -6.44 21.58 0.36
N SER A 79 -5.86 22.60 -0.27
CA SER A 79 -5.19 22.47 -1.56
C SER A 79 -3.92 21.61 -1.43
N PRO A 80 -3.77 20.52 -2.22
CA PRO A 80 -2.67 19.56 -2.11
C PRO A 80 -1.37 20.07 -2.76
N THR A 81 -0.83 21.17 -2.25
CA THR A 81 0.53 21.63 -2.58
C THR A 81 1.57 20.73 -1.89
N LYS A 82 2.84 20.79 -2.34
CA LYS A 82 3.91 20.02 -1.70
C LYS A 82 4.00 20.28 -0.19
N ASP A 83 4.01 21.54 0.20
CA ASP A 83 4.11 21.90 1.62
C ASP A 83 2.92 21.36 2.42
N LYS A 84 1.71 21.41 1.87
CA LYS A 84 0.50 20.95 2.55
C LYS A 84 0.46 19.44 2.70
N ILE A 85 0.92 18.71 1.68
CA ILE A 85 1.04 17.25 1.71
C ILE A 85 2.08 16.84 2.76
N ILE A 86 3.26 17.46 2.76
CA ILE A 86 4.31 17.16 3.74
C ILE A 86 3.85 17.47 5.17
N GLU A 87 3.24 18.63 5.41
CA GLU A 87 2.66 18.98 6.71
C GLU A 87 1.64 17.94 7.19
N SER A 88 0.80 17.44 6.26
CA SER A 88 -0.25 16.48 6.57
C SER A 88 0.27 15.06 6.78
N ILE A 89 1.32 14.68 6.05
CA ILE A 89 2.08 13.44 6.27
C ILE A 89 2.70 13.45 7.67
N ASP A 90 3.38 14.54 8.04
CA ASP A 90 3.98 14.69 9.35
C ASP A 90 2.88 14.66 10.44
N TRP A 91 1.75 15.33 10.21
CA TRP A 91 0.59 15.25 11.09
C TRP A 91 0.07 13.83 11.24
N LEU A 92 -0.02 13.03 10.16
CA LEU A 92 -0.61 11.69 10.17
C LEU A 92 0.11 10.79 11.18
N VAL A 93 1.43 10.75 11.12
CA VAL A 93 2.27 9.85 11.93
C VAL A 93 2.79 10.48 13.23
N LYS A 94 2.53 11.78 13.44
CA LYS A 94 2.93 12.51 14.66
C LYS A 94 2.46 11.78 15.91
N ASN A 95 3.40 11.60 16.85
CA ASN A 95 3.19 10.95 18.14
C ASN A 95 2.60 9.53 18.01
N SER A 96 3.01 8.78 16.98
CA SER A 96 2.60 7.39 16.83
C SER A 96 2.93 6.57 18.07
N CYS A 97 1.97 5.77 18.51
CA CYS A 97 2.05 4.89 19.68
C CYS A 97 1.72 3.45 19.30
N SER A 98 2.20 2.51 20.11
CA SER A 98 1.93 1.09 19.90
C SER A 98 0.44 0.80 19.75
N ASN A 99 0.11 -0.01 18.74
CA ASN A 99 -1.25 -0.36 18.32
C ASN A 99 -2.08 0.76 17.69
N ASP A 100 -1.51 1.92 17.34
CA ASP A 100 -2.18 2.89 16.47
C ASP A 100 -2.40 2.34 15.04
N SER A 101 -3.45 2.80 14.37
CA SER A 101 -3.78 2.49 12.98
C SER A 101 -3.82 3.74 12.12
N PHE A 102 -2.95 3.80 11.13
CA PHE A 102 -2.85 4.89 10.16
C PHE A 102 -3.38 4.46 8.80
N PHE A 103 -4.09 5.35 8.13
CA PHE A 103 -4.53 5.15 6.75
C PHE A 103 -4.07 6.30 5.87
N LEU A 104 -3.41 5.99 4.76
CA LEU A 104 -3.00 6.98 3.76
C LEU A 104 -3.61 6.64 2.41
N TYR A 105 -4.41 7.54 1.88
CA TYR A 105 -4.96 7.43 0.53
C TYR A 105 -4.39 8.52 -0.36
N PHE A 106 -3.87 8.13 -1.51
CA PHE A 106 -3.41 9.05 -2.56
C PHE A 106 -4.03 8.67 -3.90
N LEU A 107 -4.64 9.66 -4.55
CA LEU A 107 -5.12 9.59 -5.92
C LEU A 107 -4.57 10.78 -6.69
N GLY A 108 -3.86 10.53 -7.78
CA GLY A 108 -3.23 11.59 -8.57
C GLY A 108 -2.22 11.07 -9.57
N ALA A 109 -1.34 11.95 -10.04
CA ALA A 109 -0.28 11.58 -10.97
C ALA A 109 0.96 11.06 -10.23
N GLY A 110 1.47 9.91 -10.67
CA GLY A 110 2.78 9.40 -10.33
C GLY A 110 3.77 9.60 -11.48
N THR A 111 5.05 9.61 -11.17
CA THR A 111 6.13 9.70 -12.16
C THR A 111 7.35 8.95 -11.67
N HIS A 112 8.25 8.63 -12.58
CA HIS A 112 9.56 8.07 -12.26
C HIS A 112 10.64 8.94 -12.89
N SER A 113 11.84 8.96 -12.29
CA SER A 113 12.99 9.66 -12.85
C SER A 113 14.26 8.86 -12.63
N PRO A 114 15.21 8.85 -13.58
CA PRO A 114 16.46 8.12 -13.40
C PRO A 114 17.13 8.55 -12.09
N THR A 115 17.55 7.58 -11.26
CA THR A 115 18.20 7.86 -9.97
C THR A 115 19.51 8.63 -10.23
N ASN A 116 19.75 9.75 -9.54
CA ASN A 116 21.05 10.43 -9.60
C ASN A 116 22.11 9.73 -8.74
N ALA A 117 21.69 9.12 -7.61
CA ALA A 117 22.58 8.47 -6.65
C ALA A 117 22.81 6.99 -6.99
N GLY A 118 22.01 6.44 -7.90
CA GLY A 118 22.13 5.05 -8.27
C GLY A 118 21.96 4.15 -7.04
N ASP A 119 20.86 4.25 -6.33
CA ASP A 119 20.56 3.56 -5.08
C ASP A 119 19.29 2.67 -5.15
N GLU A 120 18.57 2.63 -6.27
CA GLU A 120 17.49 1.67 -6.52
C GLU A 120 17.74 0.62 -7.62
N ILE A 121 17.29 -0.62 -7.44
CA ILE A 121 17.46 -1.71 -8.43
C ILE A 121 16.84 -1.35 -9.78
N SER A 122 15.69 -0.68 -9.73
CA SER A 122 14.95 -0.16 -10.89
C SER A 122 15.83 0.78 -11.73
N GLY A 123 16.72 1.53 -11.08
CA GLY A 123 17.43 2.66 -11.66
C GLY A 123 16.58 3.93 -11.78
N TYR A 124 15.37 3.95 -11.21
CA TYR A 124 14.45 5.08 -11.27
C TYR A 124 13.74 5.34 -9.94
N ASP A 125 13.91 6.53 -9.37
CA ASP A 125 13.16 7.01 -8.20
C ASP A 125 11.70 7.24 -8.61
N GLN A 126 10.77 6.76 -7.80
CA GLN A 126 9.35 7.03 -7.93
C GLN A 126 8.98 8.33 -7.22
N ALA A 127 7.96 9.02 -7.74
CA ALA A 127 7.49 10.25 -7.14
C ALA A 127 6.00 10.47 -7.38
N ILE A 128 5.34 11.12 -6.43
CA ILE A 128 4.02 11.72 -6.64
C ILE A 128 4.17 13.17 -7.10
N ILE A 129 3.25 13.62 -7.95
CA ILE A 129 3.19 15.01 -8.44
C ILE A 129 2.12 15.76 -7.64
N THR A 130 2.50 16.89 -7.06
CA THR A 130 1.64 17.75 -6.26
C THR A 130 0.89 18.75 -7.14
N LYS A 131 -0.13 19.45 -6.61
CA LYS A 131 -0.93 20.40 -7.39
C LYS A 131 -0.10 21.53 -8.00
N ASP A 132 0.91 21.98 -7.28
CA ASP A 132 1.88 22.99 -7.70
C ASP A 132 2.99 22.45 -8.62
N GLY A 133 2.84 21.21 -9.13
CA GLY A 133 3.74 20.60 -10.11
C GLY A 133 5.08 20.12 -9.54
N LEU A 134 5.23 20.16 -8.21
CA LEU A 134 6.43 19.70 -7.52
C LEU A 134 6.36 18.18 -7.30
N ARG A 135 7.52 17.59 -7.05
CA ARG A 135 7.67 16.16 -6.80
C ARG A 135 7.95 15.88 -5.33
N ILE A 136 7.35 14.80 -4.82
CA ILE A 136 7.73 14.19 -3.55
C ILE A 136 8.22 12.78 -3.88
N LEU A 137 9.50 12.52 -3.61
CA LEU A 137 10.17 11.25 -3.93
C LEU A 137 9.77 10.15 -2.93
N ASP A 138 9.80 8.90 -3.35
CA ASP A 138 9.65 7.71 -2.51
C ASP A 138 10.56 7.70 -1.27
N ASN A 139 11.82 8.08 -1.41
CA ASN A 139 12.76 8.19 -0.30
C ASN A 139 12.28 9.21 0.75
N ASP A 140 11.71 10.33 0.32
CA ASP A 140 11.14 11.34 1.22
C ASP A 140 9.89 10.79 1.94
N LEU A 141 9.03 10.09 1.19
CA LEU A 141 7.85 9.42 1.75
C LEU A 141 8.26 8.37 2.78
N TYR A 142 9.17 7.46 2.43
CA TYR A 142 9.69 6.43 3.33
C TYR A 142 10.23 7.02 4.62
N ASN A 143 11.10 8.04 4.52
CA ASN A 143 11.71 8.67 5.68
C ASN A 143 10.67 9.32 6.60
N ARG A 144 9.58 9.85 6.06
CA ARG A 144 8.55 10.55 6.84
C ARG A 144 7.44 9.66 7.37
N ILE A 145 6.96 8.67 6.60
CA ILE A 145 5.78 7.87 6.99
C ILE A 145 6.09 6.43 7.38
N VAL A 146 7.26 5.89 7.05
CA VAL A 146 7.59 4.47 7.31
C VAL A 146 8.65 4.34 8.38
N LYS A 147 9.77 5.05 8.22
CA LYS A 147 11.00 4.83 8.99
C LYS A 147 10.82 4.98 10.50
N ASP A 148 10.10 6.01 10.92
CA ASP A 148 10.02 6.42 12.34
C ASP A 148 8.66 6.11 13.00
N LEU A 149 7.83 5.26 12.37
CA LEU A 149 6.62 4.76 13.02
C LEU A 149 6.95 3.94 14.27
N ALA A 150 6.16 4.07 15.33
CA ALA A 150 6.34 3.32 16.56
C ALA A 150 6.10 1.81 16.39
N GLU A 151 6.62 1.03 17.34
CA GLU A 151 6.49 -0.42 17.33
C GLU A 151 5.01 -0.85 17.41
N ASP A 152 4.63 -1.91 16.68
CA ASP A 152 3.27 -2.43 16.60
C ASP A 152 2.21 -1.48 16.00
N CYS A 153 2.59 -0.30 15.51
CA CYS A 153 1.69 0.48 14.67
C CYS A 153 1.35 -0.25 13.37
N ARG A 154 0.18 0.05 12.82
CA ARG A 154 -0.21 -0.32 11.47
C ARG A 154 -0.33 0.91 10.59
N LEU A 155 0.22 0.84 9.38
CA LEU A 155 -0.09 1.79 8.30
C LEU A 155 -0.62 1.02 7.11
N THR A 156 -1.83 1.37 6.66
CA THR A 156 -2.39 0.92 5.39
C THR A 156 -2.37 2.08 4.41
N ALA A 157 -1.58 1.96 3.35
CA ALA A 157 -1.46 2.95 2.29
C ALA A 157 -2.11 2.44 1.01
N VAL A 158 -2.91 3.28 0.34
CA VAL A 158 -3.51 3.01 -0.97
C VAL A 158 -3.09 4.12 -1.91
N PHE A 159 -2.30 3.78 -2.92
CA PHE A 159 -1.82 4.70 -3.95
C PHE A 159 -2.43 4.32 -5.30
N ASP A 160 -3.40 5.11 -5.73
CA ASP A 160 -4.06 4.99 -7.03
C ASP A 160 -3.39 5.96 -8.01
N CYS A 161 -2.16 5.65 -8.38
CA CYS A 161 -1.36 6.41 -9.33
C CYS A 161 -0.34 5.53 -10.07
N ASP A 162 0.13 6.01 -11.22
CA ASP A 162 1.10 5.28 -12.04
C ASP A 162 2.43 5.09 -11.31
N HIS A 163 3.08 3.95 -11.57
CA HIS A 163 4.38 3.55 -11.02
C HIS A 163 4.48 3.53 -9.48
N SER A 164 3.35 3.37 -8.79
CA SER A 164 3.30 3.46 -7.33
C SER A 164 3.74 2.19 -6.58
N GLY A 165 4.04 1.10 -7.29
CA GLY A 165 4.37 -0.21 -6.72
C GLY A 165 5.51 -0.22 -5.70
N THR A 166 6.44 0.71 -5.82
CA THR A 166 7.59 0.88 -4.91
C THR A 166 7.61 2.24 -4.22
N ILE A 167 6.53 3.03 -4.27
CA ILE A 167 6.49 4.45 -3.82
C ILE A 167 6.82 4.66 -2.32
N LEU A 168 6.84 3.59 -1.53
CA LEU A 168 7.18 3.61 -0.11
C LEU A 168 8.42 2.77 0.23
N ASP A 169 9.27 2.40 -0.74
CA ASP A 169 10.50 1.64 -0.51
C ASP A 169 10.34 0.38 0.37
N LEU A 170 9.18 -0.28 0.23
CA LEU A 170 8.88 -1.44 1.04
C LEU A 170 9.68 -2.66 0.55
N PRO A 171 10.31 -3.42 1.47
CA PRO A 171 11.24 -4.50 1.11
C PRO A 171 10.57 -5.73 0.48
N TYR A 172 9.29 -5.95 0.73
CA TYR A 172 8.51 -7.04 0.12
C TYR A 172 7.45 -6.47 -0.81
N ASN A 173 7.26 -7.08 -1.98
CA ASN A 173 6.20 -6.76 -2.92
C ASN A 173 5.55 -8.08 -3.40
N TYR A 174 4.24 -8.07 -3.64
CA TYR A 174 3.44 -9.22 -4.01
C TYR A 174 2.51 -8.86 -5.16
N SER A 175 2.36 -9.78 -6.10
CA SER A 175 1.43 -9.69 -7.23
C SER A 175 0.59 -10.97 -7.33
N MET A 176 -0.30 -11.03 -8.32
CA MET A 176 -1.05 -12.24 -8.67
C MET A 176 -0.15 -13.42 -9.06
N GLU A 177 1.06 -13.15 -9.56
CA GLU A 177 2.04 -14.16 -9.98
C GLU A 177 2.86 -14.68 -8.78
N GLY A 178 2.77 -14.03 -7.63
CA GLY A 178 3.43 -14.42 -6.39
C GLY A 178 4.26 -13.30 -5.74
N GLU A 179 5.22 -13.70 -4.92
CA GLU A 179 6.10 -12.77 -4.20
C GLU A 179 7.24 -12.28 -5.09
N HIS A 180 7.39 -10.95 -5.17
CA HIS A 180 8.43 -10.26 -5.90
C HIS A 180 9.25 -9.40 -4.94
N ILE A 181 10.54 -9.69 -4.81
CA ILE A 181 11.43 -8.91 -3.94
C ILE A 181 11.99 -7.74 -4.75
N PHE A 182 11.15 -6.75 -5.11
CA PHE A 182 11.51 -5.70 -6.06
C PHE A 182 11.54 -4.25 -5.51
N GLY A 183 11.31 -4.02 -4.22
CA GLY A 183 11.44 -2.70 -3.59
C GLY A 183 12.74 -2.50 -2.78
N MET A 184 13.78 -3.27 -3.05
CA MET A 184 14.99 -3.24 -2.22
C MET A 184 15.97 -2.15 -2.64
N ARG A 185 16.39 -1.31 -1.69
CA ARG A 185 17.58 -0.44 -1.83
C ARG A 185 18.77 -1.21 -2.41
N LYS A 186 19.56 -0.59 -3.29
CA LYS A 186 20.66 -1.22 -4.06
C LYS A 186 21.69 -1.92 -3.20
N THR A 187 21.92 -1.49 -1.98
CA THR A 187 22.84 -2.14 -1.04
C THR A 187 22.38 -3.56 -0.72
N LEU A 188 21.09 -3.73 -0.41
CA LEU A 188 20.45 -5.02 -0.19
C LEU A 188 20.37 -5.82 -1.49
N ALA A 189 20.02 -5.17 -2.60
CA ALA A 189 20.02 -5.77 -3.92
C ALA A 189 21.36 -6.37 -4.33
N LYS A 190 22.45 -5.63 -4.11
CA LYS A 190 23.83 -6.03 -4.45
C LYS A 190 24.26 -7.23 -3.63
N GLN A 191 23.93 -7.25 -2.33
CA GLN A 191 24.16 -8.41 -1.47
C GLN A 191 23.39 -9.65 -1.95
N ILE A 192 22.16 -9.46 -2.42
CA ILE A 192 21.31 -10.54 -2.94
C ILE A 192 21.76 -11.01 -4.32
N LYS A 193 22.17 -10.11 -5.22
CA LYS A 193 22.75 -10.44 -6.54
C LYS A 193 24.01 -11.28 -6.39
N ASN A 194 24.90 -10.89 -5.48
CA ASN A 194 26.11 -11.64 -5.17
C ASN A 194 25.79 -13.04 -4.62
N LEU A 195 24.76 -13.16 -3.78
CA LEU A 195 24.28 -14.45 -3.29
C LEU A 195 23.69 -15.33 -4.40
N LEU A 196 22.86 -14.76 -5.29
CA LEU A 196 22.22 -15.43 -6.42
C LEU A 196 23.25 -15.96 -7.42
N PHE A 197 24.34 -15.22 -7.65
CA PHE A 197 25.44 -15.65 -8.52
C PHE A 197 26.11 -16.93 -8.03
N VAL A 198 26.34 -17.04 -6.71
CA VAL A 198 26.93 -18.24 -6.09
C VAL A 198 26.00 -19.45 -6.13
N LEU A 199 24.69 -19.24 -6.05
CA LEU A 199 23.70 -20.32 -5.91
C LEU A 199 23.17 -20.86 -7.25
N LYS A 200 23.36 -20.14 -8.37
CA LYS A 200 22.93 -20.56 -9.72
C LYS A 200 23.45 -21.94 -10.18
N PRO A 201 24.69 -22.36 -9.90
CA PRO A 201 25.23 -23.62 -10.41
C PRO A 201 24.71 -24.88 -9.69
N LEU A 202 24.00 -24.75 -8.57
CA LEU A 202 23.74 -25.86 -7.63
C LEU A 202 22.46 -26.68 -7.92
N GLY A 203 21.68 -26.35 -8.95
CA GLY A 203 20.56 -27.19 -9.42
C GLY A 203 19.41 -27.47 -8.42
N LEU A 204 19.38 -26.79 -7.27
CA LEU A 204 18.49 -27.08 -6.13
C LEU A 204 17.43 -25.97 -5.93
N GLY A 205 16.70 -25.63 -7.00
CA GLY A 205 15.82 -24.45 -7.07
C GLY A 205 15.02 -24.14 -5.80
N THR A 206 14.23 -25.09 -5.30
CA THR A 206 13.34 -24.91 -4.13
C THR A 206 14.07 -24.72 -2.78
N LEU A 207 15.14 -25.49 -2.52
CA LEU A 207 15.96 -25.36 -1.30
C LEU A 207 16.77 -24.07 -1.33
N VAL A 208 17.30 -23.74 -2.51
CA VAL A 208 18.01 -22.49 -2.79
C VAL A 208 17.07 -21.29 -2.57
N ASP A 209 15.81 -21.36 -3.01
CA ASP A 209 14.83 -20.29 -2.83
C ASP A 209 14.40 -20.11 -1.37
N THR A 210 14.21 -21.21 -0.64
CA THR A 210 13.93 -21.17 0.80
C THR A 210 15.11 -20.59 1.60
N TYR A 211 16.34 -20.96 1.24
CA TYR A 211 17.56 -20.43 1.86
C TYR A 211 17.77 -18.95 1.53
N LYS A 212 17.55 -18.55 0.26
CA LYS A 212 17.56 -17.15 -0.17
C LYS A 212 16.59 -16.33 0.66
N LYS A 213 15.34 -16.78 0.80
CA LYS A 213 14.30 -16.10 1.56
C LYS A 213 14.71 -15.86 3.01
N LYS A 214 15.15 -16.91 3.73
CA LYS A 214 15.67 -16.79 5.11
C LYS A 214 16.84 -15.82 5.23
N LYS A 215 17.75 -15.78 4.25
CA LYS A 215 18.92 -14.89 4.26
C LYS A 215 18.53 -13.45 3.94
N ILE A 216 17.62 -13.25 2.99
CA ILE A 216 17.04 -11.94 2.64
C ILE A 216 16.29 -11.35 3.84
N ASP A 217 15.41 -12.13 4.47
CA ASP A 217 14.70 -11.72 5.69
C ASP A 217 15.68 -11.30 6.79
N LYS A 218 16.80 -12.03 6.93
CA LYS A 218 17.84 -11.71 7.93
C LYS A 218 18.58 -10.41 7.60
N ILE A 219 18.81 -10.10 6.32
CA ILE A 219 19.42 -8.82 5.92
C ILE A 219 18.41 -7.70 6.09
N ILE A 220 17.16 -7.87 5.60
CA ILE A 220 16.07 -6.91 5.79
C ILE A 220 15.95 -6.58 7.26
N LYS A 221 15.79 -7.56 8.17
CA LYS A 221 15.70 -7.32 9.62
C LYS A 221 16.90 -6.58 10.22
N LYS A 222 18.07 -6.60 9.57
CA LYS A 222 19.26 -5.83 9.98
C LYS A 222 19.28 -4.42 9.40
N THR A 223 18.87 -4.24 8.14
CA THR A 223 18.93 -2.96 7.41
C THR A 223 17.67 -2.12 7.53
N HIS A 224 16.54 -2.78 7.74
CA HIS A 224 15.21 -2.25 7.99
C HIS A 224 14.74 -2.98 9.25
N LYS A 225 14.74 -2.30 10.39
CA LYS A 225 13.96 -2.74 11.54
C LYS A 225 12.60 -2.07 11.38
N PRO A 226 11.64 -2.64 10.62
CA PRO A 226 10.31 -2.06 10.57
C PRO A 226 9.73 -2.20 11.97
N ASN A 227 9.69 -1.08 12.70
CA ASN A 227 9.03 -1.03 14.00
C ASN A 227 7.51 -1.27 13.79
N ALA A 228 6.97 -0.77 12.68
CA ALA A 228 5.57 -0.89 12.32
C ALA A 228 5.30 -1.88 11.16
N LYS A 229 4.08 -2.42 11.13
CA LYS A 229 3.55 -3.16 9.98
C LYS A 229 2.94 -2.17 8.97
N VAL A 230 3.63 -1.99 7.85
CA VAL A 230 3.17 -1.16 6.73
C VAL A 230 2.70 -2.06 5.59
N ILE A 231 1.53 -1.77 5.04
CA ILE A 231 0.96 -2.38 3.84
C ILE A 231 0.70 -1.27 2.83
N LEU A 232 1.18 -1.47 1.60
CA LEU A 232 0.91 -0.61 0.45
C LEU A 232 0.06 -1.39 -0.54
N ILE A 233 -1.05 -0.81 -0.99
CA ILE A 233 -1.82 -1.28 -2.14
C ILE A 233 -1.62 -0.25 -3.25
N ALA A 234 -1.06 -0.67 -4.37
CA ALA A 234 -0.64 0.22 -5.44
C ALA A 234 -1.17 -0.27 -6.79
N ALA A 235 -1.57 0.67 -7.65
CA ALA A 235 -1.80 0.40 -9.06
C ALA A 235 -0.44 0.39 -9.78
N CYS A 236 -0.03 -0.75 -10.34
CA CYS A 236 1.16 -0.80 -11.19
C CYS A 236 0.77 -0.87 -12.67
N GLU A 237 1.52 -0.17 -13.51
CA GLU A 237 1.37 -0.29 -14.96
C GLU A 237 2.03 -1.61 -15.42
N ASP A 238 1.30 -2.42 -16.17
CA ASP A 238 1.85 -3.65 -16.71
C ASP A 238 2.86 -3.33 -17.83
N LEU A 239 4.10 -3.81 -17.67
CA LEU A 239 5.17 -3.65 -18.67
C LEU A 239 4.78 -4.25 -20.02
N GLN A 240 3.88 -5.24 -20.05
CA GLN A 240 3.36 -5.80 -21.30
C GLN A 240 2.49 -4.79 -22.06
N ASN A 241 1.64 -4.03 -21.38
CA ASN A 241 0.77 -3.03 -21.99
C ASN A 241 1.56 -1.86 -22.57
N LYS A 242 2.66 -1.47 -21.90
CA LYS A 242 3.62 -0.48 -22.42
C LYS A 242 4.32 -0.96 -23.70
N ARG A 243 4.59 -2.27 -23.82
CA ARG A 243 5.19 -2.88 -25.03
C ARG A 243 4.19 -3.02 -26.18
N MET A 244 2.91 -3.18 -25.89
CA MET A 244 1.86 -3.36 -26.90
C MET A 244 1.20 -2.05 -27.37
N GLY A 245 1.61 -0.89 -26.84
CA GLY A 245 1.09 0.41 -27.27
C GLY A 245 -0.41 0.60 -26.98
N ILE A 246 -0.96 -0.16 -26.03
CA ILE A 246 -2.36 -0.03 -25.62
C ILE A 246 -2.52 1.33 -24.92
N ILE A 247 -3.20 2.26 -25.59
CA ILE A 247 -3.58 3.56 -25.03
C ILE A 247 -4.63 3.30 -23.96
N LYS A 248 -4.35 3.66 -22.71
CA LYS A 248 -5.33 3.61 -21.62
C LYS A 248 -6.55 4.46 -22.01
N ASN A 249 -7.75 3.89 -21.88
CA ASN A 249 -8.92 4.71 -21.59
C ASN A 249 -8.79 5.24 -20.15
N GLU A 250 -9.05 6.52 -19.94
CA GLU A 250 -8.92 7.25 -18.67
C GLU A 250 -9.79 6.69 -17.51
N ILE A 251 -10.64 5.70 -17.80
CA ILE A 251 -11.55 5.00 -16.88
C ILE A 251 -10.79 4.15 -15.82
N ASN A 252 -9.53 3.77 -16.08
CA ASN A 252 -8.80 2.82 -15.23
C ASN A 252 -8.33 3.40 -13.87
N PHE A 253 -8.14 4.72 -13.76
CA PHE A 253 -7.61 5.40 -12.55
C PHE A 253 -8.58 5.52 -11.36
N LEU A 254 -9.76 4.91 -11.44
CA LEU A 254 -10.75 4.91 -10.34
C LEU A 254 -11.10 3.49 -9.88
N TYR A 255 -10.54 2.48 -10.55
CA TYR A 255 -10.93 1.10 -10.37
C TYR A 255 -10.25 0.46 -9.15
N LEU A 256 -9.01 0.88 -8.80
CA LEU A 256 -8.31 0.40 -7.61
C LEU A 256 -9.06 0.84 -6.36
N THR A 257 -9.33 2.14 -6.24
CA THR A 257 -10.05 2.73 -5.10
C THR A 257 -11.39 2.04 -4.87
N TYR A 258 -12.20 1.90 -5.92
CA TYR A 258 -13.50 1.26 -5.83
C TYR A 258 -13.42 -0.20 -5.40
N ARG A 259 -12.56 -1.00 -6.05
CA ARG A 259 -12.43 -2.42 -5.73
C ARG A 259 -11.82 -2.67 -4.36
N PHE A 260 -10.86 -1.85 -3.94
CA PHE A 260 -10.32 -1.90 -2.59
C PHE A 260 -11.43 -1.66 -1.56
N CYS A 261 -12.18 -0.56 -1.67
CA CYS A 261 -13.25 -0.25 -0.72
C CYS A 261 -14.36 -1.31 -0.74
N ARG A 262 -14.70 -1.86 -1.92
CA ARG A 262 -15.69 -2.94 -2.06
C ARG A 262 -15.21 -4.24 -1.40
N ALA A 263 -13.99 -4.68 -1.71
CA ALA A 263 -13.41 -5.91 -1.18
C ALA A 263 -13.25 -5.85 0.34
N MET A 264 -12.76 -4.72 0.84
CA MET A 264 -12.52 -4.50 2.27
C MET A 264 -13.78 -4.08 3.05
N GLY A 265 -14.82 -3.57 2.38
CA GLY A 265 -15.97 -2.92 3.03
C GLY A 265 -17.31 -3.68 2.94
N ILE A 266 -17.49 -4.62 2.00
CA ILE A 266 -18.76 -5.38 1.84
C ILE A 266 -18.62 -6.83 2.30
N VAL A 267 -17.43 -7.41 2.19
CA VAL A 267 -17.16 -8.72 2.77
C VAL A 267 -16.93 -8.50 4.26
N GLU A 268 -17.60 -9.26 5.14
CA GLU A 268 -17.22 -9.27 6.55
C GLU A 268 -15.68 -9.38 6.63
N PRO A 269 -14.96 -8.37 7.15
CA PRO A 269 -13.50 -8.28 7.02
C PRO A 269 -12.71 -9.46 7.60
N ARG A 270 -13.41 -10.42 8.21
CA ARG A 270 -12.85 -11.53 8.98
C ARG A 270 -12.44 -12.74 8.12
N LEU A 271 -12.67 -12.74 6.81
CA LEU A 271 -12.31 -13.86 5.90
C LEU A 271 -11.62 -13.45 4.59
N LEU A 272 -11.25 -12.16 4.42
CA LEU A 272 -10.53 -11.73 3.23
C LEU A 272 -9.02 -11.92 3.43
N SER A 273 -8.43 -12.87 2.70
CA SER A 273 -6.98 -13.03 2.66
C SER A 273 -6.29 -12.02 1.75
N TYR A 274 -5.00 -11.77 1.96
CA TYR A 274 -4.19 -10.93 1.05
C TYR A 274 -4.21 -11.44 -0.40
N GLN A 275 -4.21 -12.76 -0.59
CA GLN A 275 -4.36 -13.39 -1.90
C GLN A 275 -5.71 -13.03 -2.51
N LYS A 276 -6.80 -13.18 -1.75
CA LYS A 276 -8.14 -12.88 -2.26
C LYS A 276 -8.31 -11.38 -2.54
N LEU A 277 -7.71 -10.51 -1.72
CA LEU A 277 -7.66 -9.08 -2.01
C LEU A 277 -6.96 -8.82 -3.36
N LEU A 278 -5.79 -9.40 -3.61
CA LEU A 278 -5.09 -9.25 -4.90
C LEU A 278 -5.95 -9.72 -6.08
N GLU A 279 -6.64 -10.87 -5.96
CA GLU A 279 -7.60 -11.35 -6.96
C GLU A 279 -8.76 -10.36 -7.17
N GLU A 280 -9.28 -9.82 -6.07
CA GLU A 280 -10.30 -8.77 -6.06
C GLU A 280 -9.78 -7.41 -6.51
N LEU A 281 -8.50 -7.25 -6.82
CA LEU A 281 -7.96 -6.05 -7.44
C LEU A 281 -7.58 -6.33 -8.92
N GLY A 282 -7.10 -7.54 -9.24
CA GLY A 282 -6.48 -7.93 -10.51
C GLY A 282 -7.40 -8.17 -11.71
N GLY A 283 -8.67 -7.79 -11.62
CA GLY A 283 -9.63 -7.82 -12.74
C GLY A 283 -9.46 -6.64 -13.70
N MET A 284 -8.29 -6.01 -13.67
CA MET A 284 -7.92 -4.84 -14.45
C MET A 284 -7.14 -5.31 -15.69
N GLU A 285 -7.70 -5.14 -16.89
CA GLU A 285 -6.99 -5.47 -18.13
C GLU A 285 -5.74 -4.59 -18.38
N THR A 286 -5.61 -3.45 -17.68
CA THR A 286 -4.60 -2.42 -17.99
C THR A 286 -3.61 -2.09 -16.87
N SER A 287 -3.86 -2.53 -15.63
CA SER A 287 -3.00 -2.29 -14.47
C SER A 287 -2.98 -3.50 -13.53
N THR A 288 -1.79 -3.94 -13.13
CA THR A 288 -1.64 -5.05 -12.19
C THR A 288 -1.56 -4.47 -10.77
N PRO A 289 -2.47 -4.85 -9.84
CA PRO A 289 -2.35 -4.41 -8.46
C PRO A 289 -1.10 -5.04 -7.85
N GLN A 290 -0.39 -4.23 -7.08
CA GLN A 290 0.75 -4.67 -6.29
C GLN A 290 0.47 -4.43 -4.81
N LEU A 291 0.97 -5.34 -4.00
CA LEU A 291 0.93 -5.23 -2.55
C LEU A 291 2.37 -5.13 -2.02
N GLY A 292 2.74 -3.97 -1.49
CA GLY A 292 4.01 -3.78 -0.78
C GLY A 292 3.86 -4.05 0.72
N SER A 293 4.90 -4.54 1.39
CA SER A 293 4.90 -4.66 2.85
C SER A 293 6.26 -4.42 3.49
N SER A 294 6.26 -3.81 4.69
CA SER A 294 7.46 -3.67 5.54
C SER A 294 7.91 -5.00 6.14
N VAL A 295 6.99 -5.96 6.27
CA VAL A 295 7.24 -7.28 6.85
C VAL A 295 6.83 -8.37 5.88
N HIS A 296 7.43 -9.55 6.00
CA HIS A 296 6.99 -10.69 5.22
C HIS A 296 5.56 -11.09 5.61
N ILE A 297 4.65 -11.18 4.64
CA ILE A 297 3.27 -11.63 4.84
C ILE A 297 3.04 -13.01 4.22
N LEU A 298 2.15 -13.79 4.82
CA LEU A 298 1.64 -15.00 4.19
C LEU A 298 0.41 -14.59 3.38
N LEU A 299 0.40 -14.81 2.05
CA LEU A 299 -0.73 -14.36 1.21
C LEU A 299 -2.07 -15.02 1.59
N ARG A 300 -2.04 -16.22 2.17
CA ARG A 300 -3.22 -16.92 2.70
C ARG A 300 -3.70 -16.41 4.05
N GLN A 301 -2.96 -15.50 4.69
CA GLN A 301 -3.36 -14.89 5.96
C GLN A 301 -4.50 -13.89 5.72
N ASP A 302 -5.48 -13.92 6.62
CA ASP A 302 -6.59 -12.97 6.63
C ASP A 302 -6.13 -11.54 7.01
N ILE A 303 -6.78 -10.55 6.41
CA ILE A 303 -6.51 -9.14 6.65
C ILE A 303 -7.30 -8.70 7.89
N PHE A 304 -6.68 -8.83 9.05
CA PHE A 304 -7.28 -8.41 10.31
C PHE A 304 -7.18 -6.89 10.49
N GLN A 305 -8.22 -6.15 10.09
CA GLN A 305 -8.38 -4.70 10.31
C GLN A 305 -7.34 -3.81 9.60
N ILE A 306 -7.80 -2.62 9.24
CA ILE A 306 -7.00 -1.50 8.72
C ILE A 306 -6.82 -0.41 9.77
#